data_AF-A0A6S7I0W1-F1
#
_entry.id   AF-A0A6S7I0W1-F1
#
_cell.length_a   1.000
_cell.length_b   1.000
_cell.length_c   1.000
_cell.angle_alpha   90.00
_cell.angle_beta   90.00
_cell.angle_gamma   90.00
#
_symmetry.space_group_name_H-M   'P 1'
#
loop_
_entity.id
_entity.type
_entity.pdbx_description
1 polymer ?
#
loop_
_entity_poly.entity_id
_entity_poly.type
_entity_poly.pdbx_seq_one_letter_code
_entity_poly.pdbx_strand_id
1 'polypeptide(L)'
;MGSNGLDPDSARSASCPRDIAELFNDYFFSIVSGSDKTTQTDNPSSPTDSNLSESILSLDDVLAALLSLDTNKATGPDEIPPRILKECAYQIAPSLCLLFN
;
A
#
# COMPACT_ATOMS: atom_id res chain seq x y z
N MET A 1 -42.53 8.41 22.94
CA MET A 1 -41.88 7.37 22.12
C MET A 1 -41.82 7.87 20.69
N GLY A 2 -40.66 8.39 20.25
CA GLY A 2 -40.41 8.77 18.86
C GLY A 2 -39.18 8.02 18.39
N SER A 3 -39.40 7.06 17.51
CA SER A 3 -38.39 6.24 16.85
C SER A 3 -37.56 7.09 15.89
N ASN A 4 -36.26 7.24 16.14
CA ASN A 4 -35.32 7.64 15.11
C ASN A 4 -34.56 6.40 14.66
N GLY A 5 -35.04 5.81 13.56
CA GLY A 5 -34.26 4.88 12.77
C GLY A 5 -33.03 5.62 12.24
N LEU A 6 -31.85 5.09 12.54
CA LEU A 6 -30.61 5.51 11.90
C LEU A 6 -30.61 4.92 10.49
N ASP A 7 -30.70 5.79 9.49
CA ASP A 7 -30.42 5.43 8.10
C ASP A 7 -28.98 4.90 8.00
N PRO A 8 -28.75 3.68 7.49
CA PRO A 8 -27.43 3.06 7.43
C PRO A 8 -26.50 3.67 6.36
N ASP A 9 -26.94 4.69 5.61
CA ASP A 9 -26.25 5.23 4.43
C ASP A 9 -25.83 6.72 4.57
N SER A 10 -25.92 7.29 5.77
CA SER A 10 -25.40 8.65 6.00
C SER A 10 -23.89 8.62 6.13
N ALA A 11 -23.18 8.86 5.03
CA ALA A 11 -21.72 9.01 5.02
C ALA A 11 -21.26 10.03 6.08
N ARG A 12 -20.58 9.57 7.14
CA ARG A 12 -19.98 10.46 8.16
C ARG A 12 -18.97 11.36 7.46
N SER A 13 -19.14 12.67 7.60
CA SER A 13 -18.26 13.71 7.06
C SER A 13 -17.73 14.60 8.18
N ALA A 14 -16.51 15.11 8.04
CA ALA A 14 -15.85 15.97 9.02
C ALA A 14 -15.23 17.20 8.32
N SER A 15 -15.21 18.35 8.98
CA SER A 15 -14.73 19.62 8.40
C SER A 15 -13.61 20.32 9.20
N CYS A 16 -13.27 19.83 10.39
CA CYS A 16 -12.14 20.33 11.17
C CYS A 16 -10.99 19.30 11.25
N PRO A 17 -9.71 19.72 11.37
CA PRO A 17 -8.58 18.81 11.29
C PRO A 17 -8.59 17.65 12.30
N ARG A 18 -9.11 17.90 13.51
CA ARG A 18 -9.22 16.88 14.56
C ARG A 18 -10.21 15.78 14.15
N ASP A 19 -11.43 16.18 13.83
CA ASP A 19 -12.51 15.24 13.49
C ASP A 19 -12.17 14.46 12.21
N ILE A 20 -11.45 15.08 11.26
CA ILE A 20 -10.92 14.39 10.08
C ILE A 20 -9.93 13.30 10.52
N ALA A 21 -8.96 13.61 11.37
CA ALA A 21 -7.98 12.64 11.85
C ALA A 21 -8.64 11.50 12.64
N GLU A 22 -9.63 11.81 13.49
CA GLU A 22 -10.42 10.81 14.23
C GLU A 22 -11.22 9.91 13.27
N LEU A 23 -11.88 10.48 12.26
CA LEU A 23 -12.62 9.70 11.27
C LEU A 23 -11.71 8.76 10.45
N PHE A 24 -10.53 9.23 10.07
CA PHE A 24 -9.52 8.38 9.41
C PHE A 24 -9.03 7.26 10.33
N ASN A 25 -8.75 7.58 11.60
CA ASN A 25 -8.31 6.59 12.58
C ASN A 25 -9.39 5.51 12.80
N ASP A 26 -10.64 5.90 13.00
CA ASP A 26 -11.77 4.97 13.16
C ASP A 26 -11.89 4.01 11.97
N TYR A 27 -11.78 4.56 10.74
CA TYR A 27 -11.85 3.76 9.52
C TYR A 27 -10.71 2.75 9.41
N PHE A 28 -9.46 3.23 9.51
CA PHE A 28 -8.29 2.37 9.35
C PHE A 28 -8.18 1.35 10.49
N PHE A 29 -8.52 1.73 11.71
CA PHE A 29 -8.61 0.80 12.83
C PHE A 29 -9.67 -0.28 12.58
N SER A 30 -10.87 0.09 12.12
CA SER A 30 -11.94 -0.89 11.88
C SER A 30 -11.57 -1.93 10.82
N ILE A 31 -10.88 -1.54 9.74
CA ILE A 31 -10.50 -2.50 8.68
C ILE A 31 -9.29 -3.36 9.08
N VAL A 32 -8.36 -2.81 9.88
CA VAL A 32 -7.17 -3.54 10.34
C VAL A 32 -7.52 -4.48 11.50
N SER A 33 -8.35 -4.04 12.45
CA SER A 33 -8.80 -4.85 13.59
C SER A 33 -9.92 -5.82 13.24
N GLY A 34 -10.55 -5.70 12.07
CA GLY A 34 -11.55 -6.64 11.57
C GLY A 34 -10.97 -7.96 11.02
N SER A 35 -9.65 -8.05 10.85
CA SER A 35 -8.98 -9.19 10.21
C SER A 35 -8.73 -10.41 11.09
N ASP A 36 -9.18 -10.41 12.35
CA ASP A 36 -9.08 -11.60 13.24
C ASP A 36 -10.30 -12.54 13.13
N LYS A 37 -11.22 -12.30 12.20
CA LYS A 37 -12.22 -13.31 11.85
C LYS A 37 -11.68 -14.20 10.75
N THR A 38 -11.03 -15.27 11.18
CA THR A 38 -10.73 -16.48 10.40
C THR A 38 -12.02 -17.03 9.79
N THR A 39 -12.46 -16.49 8.66
CA THR A 39 -13.35 -17.22 7.75
C THR A 39 -12.46 -18.20 7.03
N GLN A 40 -12.31 -19.38 7.62
CA GLN A 40 -12.01 -20.60 6.89
C GLN A 40 -13.11 -20.74 5.83
N THR A 41 -12.85 -20.16 4.67
CA THR A 41 -13.66 -20.32 3.48
C THR A 41 -13.15 -21.62 2.87
N ASP A 42 -14.00 -22.64 2.89
CA ASP A 42 -13.79 -23.83 2.07
C ASP A 42 -13.66 -23.36 0.62
N ASN A 43 -12.42 -23.29 0.13
CA ASN A 43 -12.13 -22.93 -1.26
C ASN A 43 -12.64 -24.09 -2.14
N PRO A 44 -13.69 -23.91 -2.98
CA PRO A 44 -13.73 -24.72 -4.19
C PRO A 44 -12.44 -24.40 -4.93
N SER A 45 -11.66 -25.42 -5.26
CA SER A 45 -10.40 -25.30 -5.97
C SER A 45 -10.61 -24.50 -7.26
N SER A 46 -10.48 -23.18 -7.18
CA SER A 46 -10.23 -22.33 -8.32
C SER A 46 -8.99 -22.90 -8.98
N PRO A 47 -8.97 -23.13 -10.31
CA PRO A 47 -7.73 -23.45 -10.98
C PRO A 47 -6.77 -22.34 -10.62
N THR A 48 -5.78 -22.66 -9.79
CA THR A 48 -4.63 -21.79 -9.60
C THR A 48 -3.96 -21.84 -10.96
N ASP A 49 -4.23 -20.83 -11.79
CA ASP A 49 -3.38 -20.51 -12.91
C ASP A 49 -2.00 -20.20 -12.30
N SER A 50 -1.27 -21.27 -12.02
CA SER A 50 -0.05 -21.29 -11.21
C SER A 50 1.14 -20.82 -12.03
N ASN A 51 0.85 -20.10 -13.12
CA ASN A 51 1.83 -19.48 -13.98
C ASN A 51 1.77 -17.98 -13.75
N LEU A 52 2.07 -17.58 -12.51
CA LEU A 52 2.55 -16.23 -12.27
C LEU A 52 3.92 -16.20 -12.94
N SER A 53 3.93 -15.85 -14.23
CA SER A 53 5.13 -15.78 -15.04
C SER A 53 6.14 -14.94 -14.30
N GLU A 54 7.30 -15.53 -13.98
CA GLU A 54 8.38 -14.89 -13.27
C GLU A 54 8.81 -13.66 -14.08
N SER A 55 8.37 -12.47 -13.65
CA SER A 55 8.62 -11.24 -14.37
C SER A 55 10.02 -10.80 -14.02
N ILE A 56 10.98 -11.11 -14.90
CA ILE A 56 12.35 -10.63 -14.77
C ILE A 56 12.34 -9.11 -14.92
N LEU A 57 12.81 -8.41 -13.89
CA LEU A 57 13.03 -6.97 -13.93
C LEU A 57 14.23 -6.69 -14.84
N SER A 58 14.05 -5.87 -15.87
CA SER A 58 15.19 -5.40 -16.65
C SER A 58 15.93 -4.29 -15.92
N LEU A 59 17.21 -4.09 -16.25
CA LEU A 59 17.98 -2.97 -15.72
C LEU A 59 17.33 -1.62 -16.04
N ASP A 60 16.73 -1.49 -17.22
CA ASP A 60 16.07 -0.27 -17.67
C ASP A 60 14.80 0.03 -16.85
N ASP A 61 14.02 -1.01 -16.49
CA ASP A 61 12.84 -0.85 -15.64
C ASP A 61 13.24 -0.34 -14.25
N VAL A 62 14.29 -0.93 -13.67
CA VAL A 62 14.81 -0.53 -12.36
C VAL A 62 15.36 0.90 -12.41
N LEU A 63 16.12 1.25 -13.45
CA LEU A 63 16.64 2.61 -13.64
C LEU A 63 15.51 3.63 -13.81
N ALA A 64 14.51 3.33 -14.63
CA ALA A 64 13.35 4.18 -14.84
C ALA A 64 12.61 4.43 -13.52
N ALA A 65 12.42 3.39 -12.71
CA ALA A 65 11.81 3.50 -11.39
C ALA A 65 12.63 4.43 -10.47
N LEU A 66 13.95 4.22 -10.35
CA LEU A 66 14.84 5.03 -9.51
C LEU A 66 14.89 6.49 -9.94
N LEU A 67 14.98 6.75 -11.25
CA LEU A 67 15.01 8.11 -11.81
C LEU A 67 13.65 8.81 -11.74
N SER A 68 12.55 8.08 -11.61
CA SER A 68 11.21 8.67 -11.43
C SER A 68 10.92 9.11 -10.00
N LEU A 69 11.75 8.73 -9.02
CA LEU A 69 11.53 9.04 -7.60
C LEU A 69 11.34 10.54 -7.34
N ASP A 70 10.32 10.89 -6.56
CA ASP A 70 10.14 12.24 -6.03
C ASP A 70 11.03 12.42 -4.80
N THR A 71 12.01 13.32 -4.91
CA THR A 71 12.99 13.60 -3.85
C THR A 71 12.40 14.30 -2.62
N ASN A 72 11.15 14.78 -2.70
CA ASN A 72 10.47 15.45 -1.59
C ASN A 72 9.59 14.50 -0.76
N LYS A 73 9.50 13.22 -1.15
CA LYS A 73 8.78 12.22 -0.35
C LYS A 73 9.54 11.87 0.94
N ALA A 74 8.77 11.39 1.91
CA ALA A 74 9.29 10.92 3.17
C ALA A 74 10.23 9.73 2.96
N THR A 75 11.26 9.65 3.80
CA THR A 75 12.16 8.52 3.89
C THR A 75 11.40 7.29 4.39
N GLY A 76 11.69 6.13 3.81
CA GLY A 76 11.13 4.86 4.23
C GLY A 76 11.64 4.42 5.61
N PRO A 77 11.17 3.27 6.12
CA PRO A 77 11.66 2.67 7.37
C PRO A 77 13.13 2.20 7.29
N ASP A 78 13.71 2.19 6.09
CA ASP A 78 15.12 1.91 5.82
C ASP A 78 16.04 3.11 6.07
N GLU A 79 15.47 4.28 6.36
CA GLU A 79 16.19 5.54 6.55
C GLU A 79 16.98 6.02 5.31
N ILE A 80 16.71 5.48 4.12
CA ILE A 80 17.39 5.88 2.87
C ILE A 80 16.54 6.92 2.12
N PRO A 81 17.00 8.18 1.99
CA PRO A 81 16.22 9.21 1.32
C PRO A 81 16.07 8.92 -0.20
N PRO A 82 14.91 9.22 -0.81
CA PRO A 82 14.70 9.03 -2.25
C PRO A 82 15.71 9.79 -3.12
N ARG A 83 16.23 10.92 -2.63
CA ARG A 83 17.30 11.69 -3.28
C ARG A 83 18.57 10.87 -3.51
N ILE A 84 19.00 10.10 -2.50
CA ILE A 84 20.22 9.29 -2.60
C ILE A 84 20.02 8.18 -3.62
N LEU A 85 18.87 7.50 -3.58
CA LEU A 85 18.52 6.44 -4.55
C LEU A 85 18.52 6.96 -5.99
N LYS A 86 18.00 8.18 -6.19
CA LYS A 86 17.94 8.83 -7.50
C LYS A 86 19.31 9.27 -8.02
N GLU A 87 20.13 9.87 -7.16
CA GLU A 87 21.48 10.33 -7.52
C GLU A 87 22.44 9.15 -7.76
N CYS A 88 22.27 8.05 -7.04
CA CYS A 88 23.07 6.83 -7.18
C CYS A 88 22.43 5.76 -8.10
N ALA A 89 21.39 6.11 -8.87
CA ALA A 89 20.57 5.15 -9.61
C ALA A 89 21.39 4.21 -10.50
N TYR A 90 22.33 4.76 -11.26
CA TYR A 90 23.19 3.99 -12.17
C TYR A 90 24.11 2.99 -11.46
N GLN A 91 24.52 3.27 -10.23
CA GLN A 91 25.40 2.41 -9.45
C GLN A 91 24.62 1.31 -8.73
N ILE A 92 23.41 1.59 -8.26
CA ILE A 92 22.63 0.64 -7.45
C ILE A 92 21.68 -0.22 -8.27
N ALA A 93 21.24 0.23 -9.45
CA ALA A 93 20.29 -0.51 -10.28
C ALA A 93 20.73 -1.96 -10.61
N PRO A 94 22.01 -2.26 -10.91
CA PRO A 94 22.44 -3.65 -11.15
C PRO A 94 22.26 -4.54 -9.91
N SER A 95 22.57 -4.01 -8.72
CA SER A 95 22.42 -4.73 -7.45
C SER A 95 20.97 -5.00 -7.10
N LEU A 96 20.08 -4.01 -7.32
CA LEU A 96 18.64 -4.17 -7.09
C LEU A 96 18.02 -5.15 -8.09
N CYS A 97 18.43 -5.09 -9.36
CA CYS A 97 18.02 -6.04 -10.38
C CYS A 97 18.40 -7.49 -10.00
N LEU A 98 19.60 -7.71 -9.47
CA LEU A 98 20.02 -9.02 -8.96
C LEU A 98 19.29 -9.45 -7.68
N LEU A 99 18.88 -8.52 -6.82
CA LEU A 99 18.24 -8.82 -5.55
C LEU A 99 16.78 -9.29 -5.71
N PHE A 100 16.08 -8.75 -6.70
CA PHE A 100 14.66 -8.97 -6.91
C PHE A 100 14.32 -10.00 -8.00
N ASN A 101 15.32 -10.43 -8.77
CA ASN A 101 15.24 -11.55 -9.72
C ASN A 101 15.76 -12.83 -9.07
#